data_AF-A0A414J4C8-F1
#
_entry.id   AF-A0A414J4C8-F1
#
_cell.length_a   1.000
_cell.length_b   1.000
_cell.length_c   1.000
_cell.angle_alpha   90.00
_cell.angle_beta   90.00
_cell.angle_gamma   90.00
#
_symmetry.space_group_name_H-M   'P 1'
#
loop_
_entity.id
_entity.type
_entity.pdbx_description
1 polymer ?
#
loop_
_entity_poly.entity_id
_entity_poly.type
_entity_poly.pdbx_seq_one_letter_code
_entity_poly.pdbx_strand_id
1 'polypeptide(L)'
;MDSLKLNLVQKAAFSLIQQDLQYIYTVIKYIKPHESNYIPSMLPYLGVVIDGAEDWVKAINNSSKCKLQIPLFKESESVFYEQIRNSIKMWNQDYDKIYKLLKNAYHKSDEYFGSVCNPIAKAVHLYDIYGMDTINGAICGNTILCQYYSPFFSYTGNNGEYIKSMTEIGGQYIRLFNSISEYTVNNDFKLDVQDYGGFVKSPVGNRFSDKFVLVSIICQINFLLYGVEQWIKEEIPTKLRFGYILYFYLINVVEQINTKLGITLKIDTKWKSDRFRNAMAHYKLGIVLKEDELINSDVMFGLTRKLLGEDYLIVKKSIYKELKGLAKQIGEYLELPKRMVYLQ
;
A
#
# COMPACT_ATOMS: atom_id res chain seq x y z
N MET A 1 28.03 10.64 6.47
CA MET A 1 27.80 9.20 6.73
C MET A 1 29.09 8.38 6.71
N ASP A 2 30.16 8.87 6.08
CA ASP A 2 31.46 8.18 6.04
C ASP A 2 32.12 7.96 7.42
N SER A 3 31.64 8.66 8.46
CA SER A 3 32.03 8.42 9.86
C SER A 3 31.37 7.20 10.49
N LEU A 4 30.28 6.67 9.92
CA LEU A 4 29.66 5.43 10.38
C LEU A 4 30.35 4.25 9.70
N LYS A 5 31.04 3.43 10.50
CA LYS A 5 31.63 2.16 10.06
C LYS A 5 30.54 1.10 9.85
N LEU A 6 29.66 1.32 8.88
CA LEU A 6 28.67 0.32 8.47
C LEU A 6 29.35 -0.80 7.70
N ASN A 7 28.96 -2.04 8.02
CA ASN A 7 29.37 -3.22 7.27
C ASN A 7 28.63 -3.28 5.90
N LEU A 8 29.01 -4.21 5.03
CA LEU A 8 28.48 -4.22 3.65
C LEU A 8 26.97 -4.47 3.61
N VAL A 9 26.45 -5.35 4.46
CA VAL A 9 25.00 -5.65 4.50
C VAL A 9 24.21 -4.47 5.08
N GLN A 10 24.77 -3.76 6.06
CA GLN A 10 24.16 -2.55 6.62
C GLN A 10 24.10 -1.44 5.56
N LYS A 11 25.13 -1.29 4.72
CA LYS A 11 25.12 -0.35 3.59
C LYS A 11 24.07 -0.72 2.55
N ALA A 12 23.91 -2.01 2.25
CA ALA A 12 22.85 -2.49 1.36
C ALA A 12 21.44 -2.17 1.91
N ALA A 13 21.20 -2.44 3.20
CA ALA A 13 19.93 -2.11 3.85
C ALA A 13 19.67 -0.60 3.86
N PHE A 14 20.70 0.19 4.13
CA PHE A 14 20.64 1.65 4.06
C PHE A 14 20.25 2.13 2.65
N SER A 15 20.83 1.55 1.59
CA SER A 15 20.47 1.86 0.21
C SER A 15 19.03 1.47 -0.15
N LEU A 16 18.50 0.37 0.37
CA LEU A 16 17.08 0.03 0.19
C LEU A 16 16.16 1.06 0.86
N ILE A 17 16.48 1.47 2.10
CA ILE A 17 15.72 2.51 2.80
C ILE A 17 15.77 3.82 2.01
N GLN A 18 16.94 4.21 1.50
CA GLN A 18 17.08 5.42 0.70
C GLN A 18 16.18 5.44 -0.52
N GLN A 19 16.11 4.33 -1.26
CA GLN A 19 15.29 4.22 -2.48
C GLN A 19 13.79 4.28 -2.15
N ASP A 20 13.35 3.62 -1.08
CA ASP A 20 11.95 3.68 -0.64
C ASP A 20 11.55 5.08 -0.12
N LEU A 21 12.46 5.76 0.60
CA LEU A 21 12.26 7.16 1.01
C LEU A 21 12.23 8.09 -0.19
N GLN A 22 13.05 7.82 -1.21
CA GLN A 22 13.08 8.58 -2.47
C GLN A 22 11.75 8.44 -3.23
N TYR A 23 11.14 7.25 -3.21
CA TYR A 23 9.79 7.03 -3.74
C TYR A 23 8.76 7.89 -3.01
N ILE A 24 8.78 7.92 -1.66
CA ILE A 24 7.86 8.76 -0.89
C ILE A 24 8.06 10.25 -1.21
N TYR A 25 9.31 10.70 -1.33
CA TYR A 25 9.61 12.07 -1.72
C TYR A 25 9.03 12.41 -3.11
N THR A 26 9.18 11.49 -4.06
CA THR A 26 8.61 11.61 -5.42
C THR A 26 7.08 11.73 -5.35
N VAL A 27 6.41 10.89 -4.55
CA VAL A 27 4.97 11.00 -4.31
C VAL A 27 4.58 12.38 -3.79
N ILE A 28 5.25 12.88 -2.75
CA ILE A 28 4.93 14.18 -2.14
C ILE A 28 5.14 15.35 -3.14
N LYS A 29 6.10 15.22 -4.07
CA LYS A 29 6.38 16.25 -5.08
C LYS A 29 5.31 16.34 -6.16
N TYR A 30 4.82 15.19 -6.63
CA TYR A 30 3.96 15.13 -7.81
C TYR A 30 2.48 14.99 -7.47
N ILE A 31 2.14 14.37 -6.35
CA ILE A 31 0.75 14.15 -5.95
C ILE A 31 0.21 15.36 -5.19
N LYS A 32 -0.84 15.96 -5.74
CA LYS A 32 -1.59 17.02 -5.08
C LYS A 32 -2.70 16.39 -4.21
N PRO A 33 -2.69 16.61 -2.88
CA PRO A 33 -3.64 15.94 -1.98
C PRO A 33 -5.12 16.29 -2.19
N HIS A 34 -5.42 17.38 -2.88
CA HIS A 34 -6.80 17.80 -3.17
C HIS A 34 -7.34 17.26 -4.51
N GLU A 35 -6.49 16.65 -5.34
CA GLU A 35 -6.86 16.14 -6.66
C GLU A 35 -7.05 14.60 -6.67
N SER A 36 -6.62 13.88 -5.64
CA SER A 36 -6.79 12.40 -5.55
C SER A 36 -6.60 11.87 -4.12
N ASN A 37 -7.15 10.68 -3.83
CA ASN A 37 -6.84 9.94 -2.59
C ASN A 37 -5.62 9.01 -2.72
N TYR A 38 -4.64 9.37 -3.55
CA TYR A 38 -3.39 8.61 -3.68
C TYR A 38 -2.66 8.49 -2.34
N ILE A 39 -2.57 9.58 -1.56
CA ILE A 39 -1.89 9.58 -0.25
C ILE A 39 -2.59 8.62 0.74
N PRO A 40 -3.92 8.69 0.97
CA PRO A 40 -4.64 7.68 1.74
C PRO A 40 -4.39 6.24 1.28
N SER A 41 -4.37 5.99 -0.03
CA SER A 41 -4.09 4.66 -0.60
C SER A 41 -2.66 4.18 -0.34
N MET A 42 -1.72 5.11 -0.21
CA MET A 42 -0.31 4.84 0.08
C MET A 42 -0.03 4.64 1.58
N LEU A 43 -0.89 5.13 2.49
CA LEU A 43 -0.64 5.09 3.96
C LEU A 43 -0.16 3.72 4.48
N PRO A 44 -0.69 2.56 4.06
CA PRO A 44 -0.20 1.27 4.54
C PRO A 44 1.28 1.04 4.21
N TYR A 45 1.69 1.43 3.01
CA TYR A 45 3.06 1.29 2.52
C TYR A 45 3.99 2.35 3.11
N LEU A 46 3.50 3.57 3.32
CA LEU A 46 4.20 4.60 4.10
C LEU A 46 4.56 4.07 5.48
N GLY A 47 3.60 3.39 6.14
CA GLY A 47 3.80 2.66 7.38
C GLY A 47 4.98 1.70 7.31
N VAL A 48 4.97 0.78 6.34
CA VAL A 48 6.03 -0.22 6.15
C VAL A 48 7.41 0.42 5.95
N VAL A 49 7.49 1.53 5.20
CA VAL A 49 8.76 2.20 4.91
C VAL A 49 9.31 2.93 6.14
N ILE A 50 8.52 3.80 6.76
CA ILE A 50 9.00 4.70 7.81
C ILE A 50 9.22 3.94 9.13
N ASP A 51 8.31 3.03 9.50
CA ASP A 51 8.49 2.15 10.66
C ASP A 51 9.67 1.19 10.46
N GLY A 52 9.85 0.65 9.25
CA GLY A 52 11.02 -0.19 8.94
C GLY A 52 12.34 0.58 9.01
N ALA A 53 12.35 1.86 8.61
CA ALA A 53 13.52 2.72 8.73
C ALA A 53 13.83 3.04 10.20
N GLU A 54 12.81 3.36 11.01
CA GLU A 54 12.93 3.57 12.46
C GLU A 54 13.52 2.33 13.16
N ASP A 55 12.99 1.14 12.88
CA ASP A 55 13.50 -0.13 13.41
C ASP A 55 14.99 -0.33 13.06
N TRP A 56 15.38 -0.01 11.83
CA TRP A 56 16.77 -0.10 11.39
C TRP A 56 17.66 0.92 12.10
N VAL A 57 17.23 2.18 12.23
CA VAL A 57 17.96 3.22 12.96
C VAL A 57 18.18 2.80 14.42
N LYS A 58 17.15 2.29 15.10
CA LYS A 58 17.24 1.73 16.45
C LYS A 58 18.25 0.60 16.52
N ALA A 59 18.21 -0.34 15.59
CA ALA A 59 19.15 -1.47 15.56
C ALA A 59 20.61 -1.03 15.39
N ILE A 60 20.89 -0.09 14.48
CA ILE A 60 22.22 0.49 14.31
C ILE A 60 22.65 1.25 15.56
N ASN A 61 21.77 2.08 16.12
CA ASN A 61 22.06 2.82 17.35
C ASN A 61 22.33 1.89 18.52
N ASN A 62 21.64 0.76 18.66
CA ASN A 62 21.90 -0.18 19.75
C ASN A 62 23.20 -0.97 19.55
N SER A 63 23.57 -1.27 18.31
CA SER A 63 24.73 -2.11 17.99
C SER A 63 26.04 -1.34 17.79
N SER A 64 25.98 -0.02 17.52
CA SER A 64 27.13 0.82 17.21
C SER A 64 27.55 1.74 18.37
N LYS A 65 28.86 1.98 18.49
CA LYS A 65 29.42 3.03 19.37
C LYS A 65 29.09 4.43 18.85
N CYS A 66 29.11 4.61 17.52
CA CYS A 66 28.73 5.87 16.87
C CYS A 66 27.24 5.82 16.53
N LYS A 67 26.45 6.66 17.21
CA LYS A 67 25.01 6.74 16.99
C LYS A 67 24.70 7.60 15.76
N LEU A 68 23.72 7.16 14.98
CA LEU A 68 23.07 7.96 13.95
C LEU A 68 22.39 9.16 14.60
N GLN A 69 22.64 10.35 14.06
CA GLN A 69 21.95 11.58 14.44
C GLN A 69 20.60 11.66 13.70
N ILE A 70 19.79 10.62 13.87
CA ILE A 70 18.46 10.49 13.28
C ILE A 70 17.46 10.39 14.44
N PRO A 71 16.41 11.22 14.47
CA PRO A 71 15.43 11.20 15.54
C PRO A 71 14.63 9.89 15.53
N LEU A 72 14.19 9.49 16.71
CA LEU A 72 13.32 8.33 16.89
C LEU A 72 11.88 8.79 17.10
N PHE A 73 10.93 7.90 16.87
CA PHE A 73 9.51 8.17 17.08
C PHE A 73 9.24 8.59 18.52
N LYS A 74 8.36 9.58 18.68
CA LYS A 74 7.63 9.76 19.94
C LYS A 74 6.48 8.75 20.03
N GLU A 75 5.88 8.61 21.21
CA GLU A 75 4.82 7.62 21.45
C GLU A 75 3.66 7.72 20.45
N SER A 76 3.16 8.93 20.18
CA SER A 76 2.05 9.13 19.24
C SER A 76 2.41 8.78 17.80
N GLU A 77 3.64 9.06 17.37
CA GLU A 77 4.14 8.64 16.05
C GLU A 77 4.24 7.11 15.98
N SER A 78 4.75 6.45 17.02
CA SER A 78 4.83 4.99 17.09
C SER A 78 3.44 4.35 16.95
N VAL A 79 2.44 4.86 17.68
CA VAL A 79 1.06 4.36 17.58
C VAL A 79 0.48 4.59 16.17
N PHE A 80 0.72 5.78 15.59
CA PHE A 80 0.25 6.10 14.24
C PHE A 80 0.86 5.18 13.18
N TYR A 81 2.20 5.08 13.15
CA TYR A 81 2.92 4.25 12.17
C TYR A 81 2.62 2.77 12.32
N GLU A 82 2.48 2.28 13.55
CA GLU A 82 2.05 0.91 13.80
C GLU A 82 0.68 0.62 13.20
N GLN A 83 -0.30 1.52 13.38
CA GLN A 83 -1.65 1.35 12.86
C GLN A 83 -1.69 1.33 11.33
N ILE A 84 -1.08 2.32 10.67
CA ILE A 84 -1.05 2.33 9.20
C ILE A 84 -0.28 1.13 8.64
N ARG A 85 0.87 0.77 9.23
CA ARG A 85 1.62 -0.44 8.83
C ARG A 85 0.78 -1.70 9.02
N ASN A 86 0.04 -1.84 10.12
CA ASN A 86 -0.78 -3.02 10.38
C ASN A 86 -1.99 -3.11 9.44
N SER A 87 -2.47 -1.99 8.91
CA SER A 87 -3.58 -1.97 7.96
C SER A 87 -3.28 -2.74 6.65
N ILE A 88 -2.01 -2.82 6.23
CA ILE A 88 -1.59 -3.64 5.07
C ILE A 88 -1.86 -5.15 5.28
N LYS A 89 -1.92 -5.58 6.56
CA LYS A 89 -2.17 -6.97 6.95
C LYS A 89 -3.65 -7.31 6.98
N MET A 90 -4.55 -6.40 6.60
CA MET A 90 -6.00 -6.66 6.56
C MET A 90 -6.31 -7.94 5.79
N TRP A 91 -5.67 -8.12 4.63
CA TRP A 91 -5.86 -9.28 3.75
C TRP A 91 -5.28 -10.60 4.31
N ASN A 92 -4.56 -10.56 5.44
CA ASN A 92 -4.09 -11.75 6.13
C ASN A 92 -5.03 -12.21 7.25
N GLN A 93 -6.17 -11.55 7.42
CA GLN A 93 -7.17 -11.89 8.43
C GLN A 93 -8.24 -12.81 7.84
N ASP A 94 -9.06 -13.40 8.72
CA ASP A 94 -10.23 -14.17 8.27
C ASP A 94 -11.19 -13.31 7.44
N TYR A 95 -11.75 -13.89 6.38
CA TYR A 95 -12.65 -13.21 5.46
C TYR A 95 -13.81 -12.52 6.18
N ASP A 96 -14.44 -13.21 7.13
CA ASP A 96 -15.56 -12.65 7.89
C ASP A 96 -15.15 -11.43 8.73
N LYS A 97 -13.90 -11.37 9.18
CA LYS A 97 -13.34 -10.21 9.88
C LYS A 97 -13.09 -9.06 8.92
N ILE A 98 -12.52 -9.34 7.75
CA ILE A 98 -12.33 -8.34 6.67
C ILE A 98 -13.68 -7.76 6.26
N TYR A 99 -14.68 -8.62 6.01
CA TYR A 99 -16.03 -8.21 5.65
C TYR A 99 -16.64 -7.26 6.69
N LYS A 100 -16.53 -7.59 7.99
CA LYS A 100 -17.02 -6.73 9.08
C LYS A 100 -16.29 -5.39 9.14
N LEU A 101 -14.96 -5.37 8.97
CA LEU A 101 -14.17 -4.13 8.98
C LEU A 101 -14.61 -3.18 7.85
N LEU A 102 -14.70 -3.71 6.62
CA LEU A 102 -15.11 -2.94 5.44
C LEU A 102 -16.59 -2.52 5.53
N LYS A 103 -17.46 -3.39 6.03
CA LYS A 103 -18.87 -3.07 6.29
C LYS A 103 -18.99 -1.91 7.27
N ASN A 104 -18.26 -1.95 8.38
CA ASN A 104 -18.32 -0.90 9.39
C ASN A 104 -17.85 0.46 8.84
N ALA A 105 -16.80 0.48 8.01
CA ALA A 105 -16.36 1.71 7.34
C ALA A 105 -17.44 2.24 6.38
N TYR A 106 -18.01 1.38 5.53
CA TYR A 106 -19.11 1.76 4.64
C TYR A 106 -20.32 2.35 5.38
N HIS A 107 -20.78 1.68 6.44
CA HIS A 107 -21.94 2.11 7.23
C HIS A 107 -21.69 3.44 7.96
N LYS A 108 -20.48 3.68 8.46
CA LYS A 108 -20.12 4.97 9.06
C LYS A 108 -20.21 6.12 8.04
N SER A 109 -19.86 5.84 6.78
CA SER A 109 -20.00 6.80 5.69
C SER A 109 -21.46 7.13 5.42
N ASP A 110 -22.29 6.09 5.25
CA ASP A 110 -23.72 6.22 5.01
C ASP A 110 -24.43 6.96 6.15
N GLU A 111 -24.13 6.62 7.40
CA GLU A 111 -24.67 7.29 8.60
C GLU A 111 -24.30 8.78 8.63
N TYR A 112 -23.03 9.11 8.39
CA TYR A 112 -22.58 10.50 8.40
C TYR A 112 -23.25 11.31 7.27
N PHE A 113 -23.12 10.89 6.02
CA PHE A 113 -23.66 11.65 4.88
C PHE A 113 -25.18 11.72 4.92
N GLY A 114 -25.85 10.64 5.33
CA GLY A 114 -27.29 10.66 5.58
C GLY A 114 -27.71 11.58 6.73
N SER A 115 -26.85 11.83 7.72
CA SER A 115 -27.15 12.74 8.84
C SER A 115 -27.08 14.23 8.46
N VAL A 116 -26.21 14.59 7.51
CA VAL A 116 -26.00 15.99 7.08
C VAL A 116 -26.89 16.38 5.89
N CYS A 117 -27.53 15.40 5.24
CA CYS A 117 -28.49 15.63 4.16
C CYS A 117 -29.84 16.14 4.67
N ASN A 118 -30.53 16.91 3.82
CA ASN A 118 -31.89 17.34 4.11
C ASN A 118 -32.84 16.11 4.21
N PRO A 119 -33.97 16.22 4.92
CA PRO A 119 -34.84 15.06 5.20
C PRO A 119 -35.35 14.34 3.95
N ILE A 120 -35.64 15.07 2.87
CA ILE A 120 -36.15 14.49 1.62
C ILE A 120 -35.04 13.68 0.95
N ALA A 121 -33.85 14.27 0.76
CA ALA A 121 -32.69 13.59 0.19
C ALA A 121 -32.29 12.37 1.02
N LYS A 122 -32.38 12.46 2.36
CA LYS A 122 -32.17 11.33 3.25
C LYS A 122 -33.19 10.21 3.02
N ALA A 123 -34.48 10.54 2.95
CA ALA A 123 -35.56 9.57 2.78
C ALA A 123 -35.47 8.80 1.45
N VAL A 124 -34.90 9.40 0.40
CA VAL A 124 -34.71 8.76 -0.90
C VAL A 124 -33.26 8.30 -1.17
N HIS A 125 -32.37 8.37 -0.17
CA HIS A 125 -30.94 8.05 -0.30
C HIS A 125 -30.24 8.76 -1.48
N LEU A 126 -30.52 10.07 -1.63
CA LEU A 126 -29.95 10.91 -2.68
C LEU A 126 -28.71 11.66 -2.18
N TYR A 127 -27.69 10.90 -1.80
CA TYR A 127 -26.39 11.39 -1.37
C TYR A 127 -25.31 10.36 -1.67
N ASP A 128 -24.09 10.85 -1.87
CA ASP A 128 -22.95 9.98 -2.17
C ASP A 128 -22.37 9.42 -0.87
N ILE A 129 -22.08 8.13 -0.88
CA ILE A 129 -21.62 7.36 0.29
C ILE A 129 -20.36 6.56 0.00
N TYR A 130 -19.96 6.52 -1.27
CA TYR A 130 -18.89 5.66 -1.73
C TYR A 130 -18.18 6.29 -2.92
N GLY A 131 -16.91 6.61 -2.76
CA GLY A 131 -16.07 7.12 -3.83
C GLY A 131 -15.06 6.06 -4.28
N MET A 132 -14.69 6.10 -5.55
CA MET A 132 -13.58 5.35 -6.12
C MET A 132 -12.54 6.30 -6.71
N ASP A 133 -11.27 6.02 -6.44
CA ASP A 133 -10.15 6.65 -7.13
C ASP A 133 -9.81 5.84 -8.37
N THR A 134 -9.43 6.52 -9.44
CA THR A 134 -9.00 5.88 -10.68
C THR A 134 -7.69 6.45 -11.18
N ILE A 135 -6.92 5.60 -11.87
CA ILE A 135 -5.80 5.99 -12.73
C ILE A 135 -6.21 5.64 -14.15
N ASN A 136 -6.33 6.62 -15.03
CA ASN A 136 -6.77 6.44 -16.42
C ASN A 136 -8.04 5.55 -16.54
N GLY A 137 -8.98 5.72 -15.61
CA GLY A 137 -10.25 4.98 -15.55
C GLY A 137 -10.20 3.64 -14.82
N ALA A 138 -9.02 3.05 -14.57
CA ALA A 138 -8.90 1.83 -13.79
C ALA A 138 -9.01 2.14 -12.29
N ILE A 139 -9.88 1.44 -11.57
CA ILE A 139 -10.11 1.70 -10.14
C ILE A 139 -8.89 1.31 -9.32
N CYS A 140 -8.40 2.20 -8.47
CA CYS A 140 -7.16 2.01 -7.70
C CYS A 140 -7.32 2.38 -6.21
N GLY A 141 -8.42 3.00 -5.82
CA GLY A 141 -8.72 3.35 -4.43
C GLY A 141 -10.22 3.40 -4.22
N ASN A 142 -10.63 3.38 -2.95
CA ASN A 142 -12.01 3.66 -2.60
C ASN A 142 -12.12 4.18 -1.17
N THR A 143 -13.21 4.90 -0.88
CA THR A 143 -13.39 5.59 0.40
C THR A 143 -13.43 4.64 1.61
N ILE A 144 -13.90 3.40 1.45
CA ILE A 144 -13.90 2.38 2.52
C ILE A 144 -12.45 2.05 2.92
N LEU A 145 -11.58 1.79 1.93
CA LEU A 145 -10.17 1.54 2.16
C LEU A 145 -9.47 2.77 2.75
N CYS A 146 -9.71 3.95 2.19
CA CYS A 146 -9.12 5.19 2.68
C CYS A 146 -9.48 5.45 4.16
N GLN A 147 -10.73 5.20 4.54
CA GLN A 147 -11.16 5.29 5.93
C GLN A 147 -10.48 4.23 6.81
N TYR A 148 -10.37 2.99 6.34
CA TYR A 148 -9.73 1.92 7.10
C TYR A 148 -8.22 2.15 7.30
N TYR A 149 -7.54 2.72 6.30
CA TYR A 149 -6.10 3.02 6.36
C TYR A 149 -5.76 4.26 7.18
N SER A 150 -6.73 5.14 7.44
CA SER A 150 -6.52 6.41 8.14
C SER A 150 -6.78 6.25 9.65
N PRO A 151 -5.73 6.22 10.50
CA PRO A 151 -5.89 6.13 11.94
C PRO A 151 -6.71 7.30 12.46
N PHE A 152 -7.61 7.02 13.41
CA PHE A 152 -8.43 8.03 14.08
C PHE A 152 -9.25 8.93 13.12
N PHE A 153 -9.58 8.44 11.92
CA PHE A 153 -10.38 9.18 10.95
C PHE A 153 -11.70 9.69 11.57
N SER A 154 -11.98 10.96 11.35
CA SER A 154 -13.22 11.62 11.74
C SER A 154 -13.82 12.40 10.57
N TYR A 155 -15.10 12.22 10.31
CA TYR A 155 -15.82 12.97 9.28
C TYR A 155 -15.93 14.47 9.56
N THR A 156 -15.80 14.89 10.82
CA THR A 156 -15.88 16.30 11.25
C THR A 156 -14.55 16.85 11.75
N GLY A 157 -13.51 16.00 11.81
CA GLY A 157 -12.19 16.36 12.33
C GLY A 157 -11.22 16.83 11.24
N ASN A 158 -10.12 17.46 11.67
CA ASN A 158 -9.04 17.86 10.78
C ASN A 158 -8.04 16.70 10.56
N ASN A 159 -8.47 15.69 9.80
CA ASN A 159 -7.65 14.51 9.50
C ASN A 159 -6.33 14.89 8.80
N GLY A 160 -6.37 15.89 7.91
CA GLY A 160 -5.22 16.32 7.13
C GLY A 160 -4.09 16.87 7.98
N GLU A 161 -4.38 17.83 8.88
CA GLU A 161 -3.36 18.36 9.79
C GLU A 161 -2.87 17.31 10.80
N TYR A 162 -3.73 16.39 11.25
CA TYR A 162 -3.29 15.27 12.09
C TYR A 162 -2.28 14.39 11.35
N ILE A 163 -2.60 13.90 10.15
CA ILE A 163 -1.70 13.07 9.34
C ILE A 163 -0.39 13.82 9.05
N LYS A 164 -0.46 15.10 8.68
CA LYS A 164 0.71 15.96 8.47
C LYS A 164 1.60 15.98 9.71
N SER A 165 1.04 16.26 10.89
CA SER A 165 1.80 16.29 12.14
C SER A 165 2.46 14.96 12.51
N MET A 166 1.82 13.82 12.22
CA MET A 166 2.39 12.49 12.48
C MET A 166 3.44 12.10 11.43
N THR A 167 3.40 12.70 10.24
CA THR A 167 4.28 12.36 9.12
C THR A 167 5.51 13.27 8.97
N GLU A 168 5.64 14.32 9.79
CA GLU A 168 6.82 15.21 9.82
C GLU A 168 8.13 14.43 10.01
N ILE A 169 8.15 13.42 10.89
CA ILE A 169 9.33 12.57 11.10
C ILE A 169 9.74 11.80 9.83
N GLY A 170 8.78 11.40 8.99
CA GLY A 170 9.06 10.79 7.69
C GLY A 170 9.79 11.74 6.75
N GLY A 171 9.41 13.03 6.75
CA GLY A 171 10.13 14.08 6.03
C GLY A 171 11.56 14.30 6.56
N GLN A 172 11.76 14.19 7.87
CA GLN A 172 13.09 14.25 8.47
C GLN A 172 13.95 13.06 8.04
N TYR A 173 13.38 11.85 7.94
CA TYR A 173 14.09 10.67 7.44
C TYR A 173 14.50 10.85 5.99
N ILE A 174 13.60 11.30 5.12
CA ILE A 174 13.92 11.60 3.72
C ILE A 174 15.16 12.51 3.63
N ARG A 175 15.19 13.58 4.43
CA ARG A 175 16.33 14.51 4.46
C ARG A 175 17.61 13.86 5.01
N LEU A 176 17.53 13.17 6.15
CA LEU A 176 18.71 12.65 6.86
C LEU A 176 19.32 11.40 6.19
N PHE A 177 18.51 10.64 5.45
CA PHE A 177 18.98 9.58 4.57
C PHE A 177 19.44 10.11 3.20
N ASN A 178 19.37 11.42 2.94
CA ASN A 178 19.75 12.05 1.68
C ASN A 178 18.94 11.53 0.47
N SER A 179 17.63 11.37 0.64
CA SER A 179 16.68 10.86 -0.37
C SER A 179 15.82 11.97 -1.00
N ILE A 180 16.39 13.17 -1.18
CA ILE A 180 15.68 14.38 -1.65
C ILE A 180 15.70 14.57 -3.18
N SER A 181 16.08 13.53 -3.93
CA SER A 181 15.95 13.48 -5.39
C SER A 181 14.64 12.81 -5.78
N GLU A 182 14.04 13.22 -6.89
CA GLU A 182 12.83 12.57 -7.41
C GLU A 182 13.18 11.48 -8.42
N TYR A 183 12.32 10.46 -8.51
CA TYR A 183 12.28 9.56 -9.65
C TYR A 183 11.50 10.17 -10.80
N THR A 184 11.76 9.71 -12.01
CA THR A 184 11.02 10.12 -13.20
C THR A 184 9.65 9.46 -13.20
N VAL A 185 8.61 10.27 -13.31
CA VAL A 185 7.23 9.78 -13.34
C VAL A 185 6.65 9.71 -14.76
N ASN A 186 5.60 8.90 -14.92
CA ASN A 186 4.78 8.87 -16.10
C ASN A 186 3.69 9.95 -16.01
N ASN A 187 3.83 11.01 -16.82
CA ASN A 187 2.91 12.14 -16.85
C ASN A 187 1.61 11.87 -17.63
N ASP A 188 1.50 10.73 -18.33
CA ASP A 188 0.29 10.35 -19.04
C ASP A 188 -0.78 9.76 -18.10
N PHE A 189 -0.46 9.62 -16.81
CA PHE A 189 -1.34 9.03 -15.82
C PHE A 189 -2.23 10.12 -15.21
N LYS A 190 -3.52 10.07 -15.56
CA LYS A 190 -4.56 10.93 -15.00
C LYS A 190 -5.16 10.26 -13.78
N LEU A 191 -4.97 10.91 -12.63
CA LEU A 191 -5.69 10.59 -11.40
C LEU A 191 -7.07 11.24 -11.46
N ASP A 192 -8.10 10.49 -11.09
CA ASP A 192 -9.49 10.96 -11.11
C ASP A 192 -10.28 10.32 -9.97
N VAL A 193 -11.44 10.89 -9.65
CA VAL A 193 -12.34 10.41 -8.60
C VAL A 193 -13.76 10.29 -9.13
N GLN A 194 -14.48 9.27 -8.68
CA GLN A 194 -15.88 9.09 -9.00
C GLN A 194 -16.68 8.69 -7.77
N ASP A 195 -17.68 9.51 -7.44
CA ASP A 195 -18.58 9.29 -6.32
C ASP A 195 -19.85 8.54 -6.75
N TYR A 196 -20.35 7.71 -5.84
CA TYR A 196 -21.49 6.82 -6.01
C TYR A 196 -22.41 6.84 -4.80
N GLY A 197 -23.68 6.54 -5.08
CA GLY A 197 -24.76 6.47 -4.10
C GLY A 197 -25.98 7.18 -4.67
N GLY A 198 -25.92 8.52 -4.70
CA GLY A 198 -27.04 9.39 -5.00
C GLY A 198 -27.59 9.19 -6.41
N PHE A 199 -27.22 10.08 -7.33
CA PHE A 199 -27.65 9.97 -8.73
C PHE A 199 -26.89 8.89 -9.50
N VAL A 200 -25.59 8.75 -9.21
CA VAL A 200 -24.73 7.76 -9.86
C VAL A 200 -24.71 6.49 -9.00
N LYS A 201 -25.18 5.37 -9.56
CA LYS A 201 -25.20 4.10 -8.83
C LYS A 201 -23.85 3.41 -8.89
N SER A 202 -23.44 2.82 -7.77
CA SER A 202 -22.22 2.03 -7.70
C SER A 202 -22.29 0.85 -8.68
N PRO A 203 -21.19 0.53 -9.40
CA PRO A 203 -21.14 -0.61 -10.31
C PRO A 203 -21.33 -1.96 -9.59
N VAL A 204 -21.23 -1.96 -8.26
CA VAL A 204 -21.46 -3.14 -7.41
C VAL A 204 -22.69 -3.02 -6.51
N GLY A 205 -23.59 -2.09 -6.82
CA GLY A 205 -24.83 -1.83 -6.09
C GLY A 205 -24.64 -0.90 -4.88
N ASN A 206 -25.76 -0.40 -4.34
CA ASN A 206 -25.77 0.62 -3.28
C ASN A 206 -26.03 0.04 -1.87
N ARG A 207 -25.86 -1.27 -1.70
CA ARG A 207 -25.90 -1.94 -0.40
C ARG A 207 -24.61 -2.70 -0.24
N PHE A 208 -23.96 -2.56 0.91
CA PHE A 208 -22.74 -3.28 1.20
C PHE A 208 -22.95 -4.80 1.04
N SER A 209 -21.99 -5.44 0.37
CA SER A 209 -21.98 -6.87 0.06
C SER A 209 -20.55 -7.34 -0.24
N ASP A 210 -20.37 -8.63 -0.49
CA ASP A 210 -19.07 -9.21 -0.87
C ASP A 210 -18.45 -8.55 -2.10
N LYS A 211 -19.28 -7.97 -2.98
CA LYS A 211 -18.81 -7.22 -4.16
C LYS A 211 -17.93 -6.03 -3.78
N PHE A 212 -18.19 -5.35 -2.67
CA PHE A 212 -17.35 -4.25 -2.17
C PHE A 212 -15.99 -4.73 -1.66
N VAL A 213 -15.94 -5.93 -1.07
CA VAL A 213 -14.69 -6.56 -0.65
C VAL A 213 -13.84 -6.89 -1.87
N LEU A 214 -14.45 -7.51 -2.88
CA LEU A 214 -13.82 -7.86 -4.14
C LEU A 214 -13.29 -6.65 -4.92
N VAL A 215 -14.09 -5.59 -5.01
CA VAL A 215 -13.66 -4.29 -5.59
C VAL A 215 -12.47 -3.71 -4.83
N SER A 216 -12.47 -3.81 -3.49
CA SER A 216 -11.35 -3.33 -2.68
C SER A 216 -10.04 -4.08 -2.96
N ILE A 217 -10.11 -5.37 -3.30
CA ILE A 217 -8.94 -6.12 -3.78
C ILE A 217 -8.45 -5.59 -5.12
N ILE A 218 -9.35 -5.34 -6.09
CA ILE A 218 -8.98 -4.74 -7.38
C ILE A 218 -8.32 -3.38 -7.17
N CYS A 219 -8.88 -2.51 -6.33
CA CYS A 219 -8.30 -1.21 -6.01
C CYS A 219 -6.83 -1.35 -5.55
N GLN A 220 -6.57 -2.21 -4.57
CA GLN A 220 -5.21 -2.43 -4.05
C GLN A 220 -4.25 -2.97 -5.10
N ILE A 221 -4.69 -3.92 -5.93
CA ILE A 221 -3.89 -4.45 -7.03
C ILE A 221 -3.55 -3.34 -8.01
N ASN A 222 -4.56 -2.59 -8.48
CA ASN A 222 -4.40 -1.55 -9.48
C ASN A 222 -3.59 -0.36 -8.98
N PHE A 223 -3.67 -0.02 -7.69
CA PHE A 223 -2.76 0.94 -7.07
C PHE A 223 -1.30 0.51 -7.25
N LEU A 224 -0.98 -0.76 -7.04
CA LEU A 224 0.38 -1.27 -7.25
C LEU A 224 0.76 -1.39 -8.73
N LEU A 225 -0.16 -1.84 -9.59
CA LEU A 225 0.09 -1.96 -11.04
C LEU A 225 0.34 -0.61 -11.69
N TYR A 226 -0.46 0.39 -11.32
CA TYR A 226 -0.49 1.68 -12.01
C TYR A 226 0.14 2.77 -11.17
N GLY A 227 -0.30 2.94 -9.92
CA GLY A 227 0.23 3.97 -9.02
C GLY A 227 1.69 3.75 -8.62
N VAL A 228 2.19 2.52 -8.60
CA VAL A 228 3.59 2.24 -8.19
C VAL A 228 4.44 1.77 -9.37
N GLU A 229 4.06 0.65 -10.00
CA GLU A 229 4.91 -0.03 -10.99
C GLU A 229 5.05 0.74 -12.30
N GLN A 230 3.96 1.26 -12.85
CA GLN A 230 3.97 1.95 -14.14
C GLN A 230 4.12 3.47 -14.04
N TRP A 231 3.74 4.05 -12.90
CA TRP A 231 3.88 5.48 -12.69
C TRP A 231 5.35 5.88 -12.49
N ILE A 232 6.13 5.12 -11.72
CA ILE A 232 7.58 5.32 -11.60
C ILE A 232 8.29 4.63 -12.76
N LYS A 233 9.07 5.36 -13.55
CA LYS A 233 9.73 4.79 -14.75
C LYS A 233 10.92 3.91 -14.40
N GLU A 234 11.68 4.29 -13.38
CA GLU A 234 12.87 3.57 -12.94
C GLU A 234 12.53 2.22 -12.30
N GLU A 235 13.45 1.27 -12.40
CA GLU A 235 13.36 -0.01 -11.70
C GLU A 235 13.90 0.17 -10.27
N ILE A 236 13.03 0.07 -9.28
CA ILE A 236 13.33 0.36 -7.87
C ILE A 236 12.81 -0.77 -6.97
N PRO A 237 13.47 -1.05 -5.82
CA PRO A 237 13.12 -2.15 -4.93
C PRO A 237 11.68 -2.04 -4.40
N THR A 238 11.18 -0.81 -4.23
CA THR A 238 9.82 -0.48 -3.78
C THR A 238 8.75 -1.26 -4.54
N LYS A 239 8.94 -1.42 -5.86
CA LYS A 239 7.99 -2.11 -6.76
C LYS A 239 7.77 -3.56 -6.33
N LEU A 240 8.85 -4.34 -6.19
CA LEU A 240 8.73 -5.70 -5.68
C LEU A 240 8.29 -5.72 -4.21
N ARG A 241 8.82 -4.82 -3.38
CA ARG A 241 8.55 -4.83 -1.94
C ARG A 241 7.06 -4.70 -1.65
N PHE A 242 6.40 -3.74 -2.29
CA PHE A 242 4.97 -3.50 -2.11
C PHE A 242 4.12 -4.58 -2.80
N GLY A 243 4.46 -4.92 -4.06
CA GLY A 243 3.80 -5.99 -4.82
C GLY A 243 3.79 -7.32 -4.09
N TYR A 244 4.94 -7.71 -3.54
CA TYR A 244 5.08 -8.98 -2.82
C TYR A 244 4.29 -9.01 -1.52
N ILE A 245 4.27 -7.92 -0.73
CA ILE A 245 3.52 -7.89 0.53
C ILE A 245 2.02 -8.07 0.26
N LEU A 246 1.46 -7.38 -0.73
CA LEU A 246 0.05 -7.56 -1.10
C LEU A 246 -0.21 -8.98 -1.60
N TYR A 247 0.61 -9.47 -2.54
CA TYR A 247 0.53 -10.84 -3.06
C TYR A 247 0.53 -11.89 -1.95
N PHE A 248 1.47 -11.77 -1.00
CA PHE A 248 1.61 -12.72 0.10
C PHE A 248 0.34 -12.81 0.95
N TYR A 249 -0.29 -11.67 1.26
CA TYR A 249 -1.53 -11.67 2.04
C TYR A 249 -2.74 -12.11 1.22
N LEU A 250 -2.80 -11.75 -0.07
CA LEU A 250 -3.92 -12.14 -0.93
C LEU A 250 -4.03 -13.66 -1.12
N ILE A 251 -2.91 -14.40 -1.13
CA ILE A 251 -2.91 -15.87 -1.25
C ILE A 251 -3.88 -16.52 -0.24
N ASN A 252 -3.83 -16.10 1.03
CA ASN A 252 -4.62 -16.75 2.09
C ASN A 252 -6.11 -16.38 2.02
N VAL A 253 -6.45 -15.14 1.66
CA VAL A 253 -7.86 -14.70 1.63
C VAL A 253 -8.59 -15.17 0.37
N VAL A 254 -7.89 -15.38 -0.76
CA VAL A 254 -8.50 -15.88 -2.00
C VAL A 254 -9.17 -17.24 -1.81
N GLU A 255 -8.54 -18.16 -1.08
CA GLU A 255 -9.13 -19.48 -0.79
C GLU A 255 -10.41 -19.37 0.06
N GLN A 256 -10.41 -18.46 1.04
CA GLN A 256 -11.58 -18.19 1.88
C GLN A 256 -12.72 -17.56 1.08
N ILE A 257 -12.40 -16.64 0.17
CA ILE A 257 -13.37 -16.02 -0.75
C ILE A 257 -14.02 -17.09 -1.63
N ASN A 258 -13.21 -17.97 -2.24
CA ASN A 258 -13.72 -19.07 -3.07
C ASN A 258 -14.71 -19.94 -2.30
N THR A 259 -14.34 -20.31 -1.06
CA THR A 259 -15.19 -21.13 -0.18
C THR A 259 -16.48 -20.41 0.18
N LYS A 260 -16.41 -19.12 0.55
CA LYS A 260 -17.56 -18.35 1.02
C LYS A 260 -18.56 -18.04 -0.09
N LEU A 261 -18.07 -17.71 -1.29
CA LEU A 261 -18.89 -17.25 -2.40
C LEU A 261 -19.22 -18.36 -3.40
N GLY A 262 -18.62 -19.55 -3.27
CA GLY A 262 -18.79 -20.64 -4.24
C GLY A 262 -18.18 -20.32 -5.61
N ILE A 263 -17.03 -19.64 -5.63
CA ILE A 263 -16.33 -19.20 -6.85
C ILE A 263 -14.93 -19.83 -6.96
N THR A 264 -14.24 -19.62 -8.08
CA THR A 264 -12.92 -20.24 -8.33
C THR A 264 -11.90 -19.22 -8.87
N LEU A 265 -11.55 -18.25 -8.03
CA LEU A 265 -10.42 -17.34 -8.25
C LEU A 265 -9.10 -18.09 -8.04
N LYS A 266 -8.10 -17.80 -8.87
CA LYS A 266 -6.77 -18.41 -8.80
C LYS A 266 -5.69 -17.36 -8.60
N ILE A 267 -4.74 -17.67 -7.71
CA ILE A 267 -3.48 -16.97 -7.51
C ILE A 267 -2.40 -18.02 -7.23
N ASP A 268 -1.34 -18.04 -8.02
CA ASP A 268 -0.25 -19.01 -7.83
C ASP A 268 0.49 -18.71 -6.52
N THR A 269 0.81 -19.74 -5.74
CA THR A 269 1.49 -19.64 -4.44
C THR A 269 3.00 -19.88 -4.52
N LYS A 270 3.56 -20.07 -5.72
CA LYS A 270 4.98 -20.37 -5.99
C LYS A 270 5.96 -19.51 -5.20
N TRP A 271 5.66 -18.22 -5.03
CA TRP A 271 6.57 -17.28 -4.37
C TRP A 271 6.29 -17.09 -2.87
N LYS A 272 5.31 -17.80 -2.29
CA LYS A 272 4.95 -17.66 -0.87
C LYS A 272 6.13 -18.04 0.03
N SER A 273 6.67 -17.06 0.75
CA SER A 273 7.75 -17.23 1.71
C SER A 273 7.62 -16.25 2.88
N ASP A 274 7.43 -16.78 4.09
CA ASP A 274 7.40 -15.97 5.32
C ASP A 274 8.73 -15.25 5.57
N ARG A 275 9.85 -15.91 5.28
CA ARG A 275 11.18 -15.31 5.42
C ARG A 275 11.35 -14.13 4.47
N PHE A 276 10.92 -14.27 3.22
CA PHE A 276 10.99 -13.18 2.25
C PHE A 276 10.02 -12.06 2.62
N ARG A 277 8.81 -12.37 3.08
CA ARG A 277 7.84 -11.38 3.58
C ARG A 277 8.39 -10.56 4.75
N ASN A 278 9.01 -11.22 5.72
CA ASN A 278 9.64 -10.56 6.86
C ASN A 278 10.79 -9.62 6.41
N ALA A 279 11.60 -10.05 5.43
CA ALA A 279 12.64 -9.22 4.87
C ALA A 279 12.07 -7.99 4.13
N MET A 280 11.00 -8.18 3.34
CA MET A 280 10.30 -7.09 2.66
C MET A 280 9.67 -6.09 3.64
N ALA A 281 9.24 -6.51 4.83
CA ALA A 281 8.57 -5.62 5.77
C ALA A 281 9.51 -4.76 6.63
N HIS A 282 10.75 -5.19 6.90
CA HIS A 282 11.59 -4.57 7.95
C HIS A 282 13.06 -4.28 7.56
N TYR A 283 13.43 -4.36 6.28
CA TYR A 283 14.83 -4.17 5.82
C TYR A 283 15.88 -5.04 6.53
N LYS A 284 15.47 -6.20 7.05
CA LYS A 284 16.31 -7.11 7.85
C LYS A 284 17.28 -7.95 6.99
N LEU A 285 18.03 -7.31 6.08
CA LEU A 285 19.00 -7.99 5.22
C LEU A 285 20.05 -8.76 6.02
N GLY A 286 20.56 -8.18 7.12
CA GLY A 286 21.58 -8.82 7.97
C GLY A 286 21.15 -10.10 8.68
N ILE A 287 19.85 -10.42 8.68
CA ILE A 287 19.35 -11.71 9.19
C ILE A 287 19.36 -12.77 8.08
N VAL A 288 19.35 -12.36 6.82
CA VAL A 288 19.16 -13.24 5.67
C VAL A 288 20.43 -13.42 4.84
N LEU A 289 21.18 -12.35 4.64
CA LEU A 289 22.36 -12.28 3.78
C LEU A 289 23.62 -12.05 4.61
N LYS A 290 24.68 -12.76 4.24
CA LYS A 290 26.06 -12.46 4.62
C LYS A 290 26.70 -11.50 3.62
N GLU A 291 27.85 -10.94 3.99
CA GLU A 291 28.57 -9.99 3.12
C GLU A 291 29.00 -10.60 1.79
N ASP A 292 29.45 -11.86 1.80
CA ASP A 292 29.87 -12.62 0.62
C ASP A 292 28.69 -13.09 -0.26
N GLU A 293 27.46 -12.94 0.22
CA GLU A 293 26.23 -13.28 -0.51
C GLU A 293 25.60 -12.05 -1.20
N LEU A 294 26.14 -10.84 -0.98
CA LEU A 294 25.63 -9.61 -1.58
C LEU A 294 25.92 -9.54 -3.08
N ILE A 295 24.89 -9.22 -3.85
CA ILE A 295 25.00 -8.95 -5.29
C ILE A 295 24.70 -7.48 -5.53
N ASN A 296 25.73 -6.62 -5.52
CA ASN A 296 25.55 -5.16 -5.59
C ASN A 296 24.89 -4.65 -6.88
N SER A 297 24.93 -5.44 -7.96
CA SER A 297 24.25 -5.13 -9.22
C SER A 297 22.78 -5.52 -9.24
N ASP A 298 22.30 -6.28 -8.26
CA ASP A 298 20.90 -6.67 -8.10
C ASP A 298 20.18 -5.62 -7.24
N VAL A 299 19.02 -5.16 -7.71
CA VAL A 299 18.14 -4.19 -7.04
C VAL A 299 17.79 -4.60 -5.61
N MET A 300 17.72 -5.92 -5.35
CA MET A 300 17.46 -6.48 -4.01
C MET A 300 18.70 -7.09 -3.35
N PHE A 301 19.90 -6.77 -3.85
CA PHE A 301 21.18 -7.20 -3.30
C PHE A 301 21.36 -8.74 -3.20
N GLY A 302 20.69 -9.52 -4.06
CA GLY A 302 20.72 -10.98 -4.05
C GLY A 302 19.66 -11.64 -3.17
N LEU A 303 18.79 -10.86 -2.50
CA LEU A 303 17.81 -11.38 -1.56
C LEU A 303 16.78 -12.33 -2.20
N THR A 304 16.32 -12.02 -3.41
CA THR A 304 15.38 -12.86 -4.17
C THR A 304 16.03 -14.18 -4.55
N ARG A 305 17.27 -14.16 -5.04
CA ARG A 305 18.03 -15.37 -5.35
C ARG A 305 18.22 -16.24 -4.11
N LYS A 306 18.57 -15.63 -2.98
CA LYS A 306 18.80 -16.36 -1.72
C LYS A 306 17.54 -17.04 -1.19
N LEU A 307 16.40 -16.34 -1.20
CA LEU A 307 15.18 -16.82 -0.53
C LEU A 307 14.17 -17.50 -1.46
N LEU A 308 14.23 -17.22 -2.76
CA LEU A 308 13.27 -17.72 -3.76
C LEU A 308 13.96 -18.47 -4.90
N GLY A 309 15.29 -18.52 -4.92
CA GLY A 309 16.07 -19.25 -5.93
C GLY A 309 16.13 -18.58 -7.30
N GLU A 310 15.59 -17.37 -7.45
CA GLU A 310 15.37 -16.72 -8.74
C GLU A 310 15.70 -15.23 -8.74
N ASP A 311 15.94 -14.69 -9.94
CA ASP A 311 16.29 -13.29 -10.14
C ASP A 311 15.15 -12.32 -9.78
N TYR A 312 15.51 -11.14 -9.29
CA TYR A 312 14.59 -10.05 -8.96
C TYR A 312 13.54 -9.79 -10.06
N LEU A 313 13.96 -9.65 -11.32
CA LEU A 313 13.06 -9.30 -12.41
C LEU A 313 12.07 -10.43 -12.72
N ILE A 314 12.50 -11.68 -12.60
CA ILE A 314 11.66 -12.87 -12.82
C ILE A 314 10.58 -12.93 -11.75
N VAL A 315 10.99 -12.82 -10.47
CA VAL A 315 10.09 -12.84 -9.32
C VAL A 315 9.06 -11.70 -9.42
N LYS A 316 9.52 -10.46 -9.64
CA LYS A 316 8.63 -9.30 -9.75
C LYS A 316 7.63 -9.46 -10.90
N LYS A 317 8.10 -9.78 -12.12
CA LYS A 317 7.21 -9.95 -13.28
C LYS A 317 6.17 -11.05 -13.04
N SER A 318 6.57 -12.15 -12.40
CA SER A 318 5.65 -13.23 -12.08
C SER A 318 4.59 -12.80 -11.06
N ILE A 319 4.97 -12.11 -9.98
CA ILE A 319 4.03 -11.63 -8.97
C ILE A 319 3.04 -10.62 -9.57
N TYR A 320 3.52 -9.66 -10.35
CA TYR A 320 2.67 -8.66 -10.99
C TYR A 320 1.73 -9.29 -12.03
N LYS A 321 2.14 -10.38 -12.68
CA LYS A 321 1.27 -11.19 -13.53
C LYS A 321 0.14 -11.85 -12.72
N GLU A 322 0.45 -12.42 -11.56
CA GLU A 322 -0.55 -13.02 -10.67
C GLU A 322 -1.54 -11.98 -10.14
N LEU A 323 -1.06 -10.84 -9.66
CA LEU A 323 -1.91 -9.73 -9.20
C LEU A 323 -2.84 -9.24 -10.32
N LYS A 324 -2.29 -8.95 -11.51
CA LYS A 324 -3.09 -8.55 -12.68
C LYS A 324 -4.10 -9.63 -13.09
N GLY A 325 -3.72 -10.91 -13.02
CA GLY A 325 -4.59 -12.03 -13.31
C GLY A 325 -5.75 -12.14 -12.31
N LEU A 326 -5.48 -11.95 -11.03
CA LEU A 326 -6.51 -11.95 -9.99
C LEU A 326 -7.50 -10.78 -10.16
N ALA A 327 -7.02 -9.56 -10.41
CA ALA A 327 -7.90 -8.42 -10.66
C ALA A 327 -8.83 -8.65 -11.85
N LYS A 328 -8.33 -9.26 -12.94
CA LYS A 328 -9.15 -9.64 -14.10
C LYS A 328 -10.24 -10.65 -13.75
N GLN A 329 -9.89 -11.73 -13.06
CA GLN A 329 -10.86 -12.76 -12.65
C GLN A 329 -11.97 -12.16 -11.76
N ILE A 330 -11.62 -11.29 -10.82
CA ILE A 330 -12.60 -10.59 -9.97
C ILE A 330 -13.47 -9.65 -10.81
N GLY A 331 -12.86 -8.88 -11.71
CA GLY A 331 -13.58 -7.95 -12.58
C GLY A 331 -14.58 -8.66 -13.50
N GLU A 332 -14.22 -9.83 -14.02
CA GLU A 332 -15.09 -10.69 -14.83
C GLU A 332 -16.25 -11.25 -13.99
N TYR A 333 -15.97 -11.76 -12.79
CA TYR A 333 -17.01 -12.25 -11.87
C TYR A 333 -18.01 -11.16 -11.47
N LEU A 334 -17.54 -9.92 -11.33
CA LEU A 334 -18.38 -8.77 -11.00
C LEU A 334 -19.03 -8.10 -12.22
N GLU A 335 -18.75 -8.58 -13.43
CA GLU A 335 -19.19 -7.99 -14.70
C GLU A 335 -18.82 -6.50 -14.85
N LEU A 336 -17.66 -6.11 -14.30
CA LEU A 336 -17.20 -4.73 -14.37
C LEU A 336 -16.76 -4.36 -15.79
N PRO A 337 -17.00 -3.12 -16.25
CA PRO A 337 -16.43 -2.64 -17.51
C PRO A 337 -14.91 -2.80 -17.52
N LYS A 338 -14.34 -3.36 -18.60
CA LYS A 338 -12.88 -3.62 -18.70
C LYS A 338 -12.01 -2.42 -18.33
N ARG A 339 -12.42 -1.22 -18.73
CA ARG A 339 -11.73 0.05 -18.42
C ARG A 339 -11.57 0.31 -16.92
N MET A 340 -12.49 -0.19 -16.09
CA MET A 340 -12.42 -0.06 -14.64
C MET A 340 -11.45 -1.07 -14.03
N VAL A 341 -11.19 -2.19 -14.69
CA VAL A 341 -10.39 -3.28 -14.12
C VAL A 341 -8.91 -3.13 -14.48
N TYR A 342 -8.58 -2.71 -15.71
CA TYR A 342 -7.21 -2.51 -16.14
C TYR A 342 -7.07 -1.50 -17.28
N LEU A 343 -5.91 -0.85 -17.34
CA LEU A 343 -5.51 -0.03 -18.49
C LEU A 343 -5.38 -0.89 -19.75
N GLN A 344 -5.96 -0.41 -20.85
CA GLN A 344 -5.95 -1.05 -22.15
C GLN A 344 -4.62 -0.87 -22.87
#